data_AF-A0A9E2P7Y6-F1
#
_entry.id   AF-A0A9E2P7Y6-F1
#
_cell.length_a   1.000
_cell.length_b   1.000
_cell.length_c   1.000
_cell.angle_alpha   90.00
_cell.angle_beta   90.00
_cell.angle_gamma   90.00
#
_symmetry.space_group_name_H-M   'P 1'
#
loop_
_entity.id
_entity.type
_entity.pdbx_description
1 polymer ?
#
loop_
_entity_poly.entity_id
_entity_poly.type
_entity_poly.pdbx_seq_one_letter_code
_entity_poly.pdbx_strand_id
1 'polypeptide(L)'
;MVESDGIVKSTTGEPGAGEAAQALRAILQTQYLRYLIIGTWALGLLATVGVSSALLWFVGTIAAGAIRGAVEKRISERVGTGWGLVFPAVATATTAAWATAPLIAWYSGHPFGPALAATLLVCGYVLVFSQLRSSPRQALVISSPYGVAASIILISMWGGPLFWPFLSILPLAGSGLVVLVMMTMLREERIRAFQEHQAHLIEELEAARDKANAANDAKSNFLGVISHELRTP
;
A
#
# COMPACT_ATOMS: atom_id res chain seq x y z
N MET A 1 23.71 -32.33 -24.83
CA MET A 1 22.48 -32.93 -24.27
C MET A 1 22.58 -32.77 -22.78
N VAL A 2 21.85 -31.90 -22.08
CA VAL A 2 20.41 -31.53 -22.15
C VAL A 2 20.34 -30.07 -21.64
N GLU A 3 20.00 -29.12 -22.53
CA GLU A 3 18.73 -28.37 -22.58
C GLU A 3 18.67 -27.20 -21.58
N SER A 4 19.17 -26.05 -22.05
CA SER A 4 18.93 -24.72 -21.49
C SER A 4 17.74 -24.13 -22.24
N ASP A 5 16.57 -24.18 -21.63
CA ASP A 5 15.36 -23.66 -22.25
C ASP A 5 15.41 -22.13 -22.27
N GLY A 6 15.19 -21.60 -23.47
CA GLY A 6 15.48 -20.24 -23.85
C GLY A 6 14.62 -19.21 -23.10
N ILE A 7 15.31 -18.25 -22.50
CA ILE A 7 14.76 -16.91 -22.31
C ILE A 7 14.60 -16.32 -23.72
N VAL A 8 13.46 -16.58 -24.34
CA VAL A 8 13.03 -15.91 -25.56
C VAL A 8 12.84 -14.44 -25.21
N LYS A 9 13.86 -13.66 -25.54
CA LYS A 9 13.84 -12.21 -25.60
C LYS A 9 12.80 -11.83 -26.66
N SER A 10 11.61 -11.45 -26.23
CA SER A 10 10.61 -10.80 -27.08
C SER A 10 11.09 -9.39 -27.44
N THR A 11 12.00 -9.31 -28.39
CA THR A 11 12.18 -8.11 -29.22
C THR A 11 10.95 -7.98 -30.12
N THR A 12 10.36 -6.77 -30.15
CA THR A 12 9.13 -6.33 -30.85
C THR A 12 7.81 -6.66 -30.15
N GLY A 13 7.46 -5.83 -29.16
CA GLY A 13 6.11 -5.69 -28.60
C GLY A 13 6.06 -4.42 -27.75
N GLU A 14 5.12 -3.54 -28.03
CA GLU A 14 5.02 -2.19 -27.46
C GLU A 14 5.22 -2.13 -25.93
N PRO A 15 6.07 -1.22 -25.40
CA PRO A 15 6.27 -1.06 -23.95
C PRO A 15 5.00 -0.68 -23.14
N GLY A 16 3.88 -0.35 -23.80
CA GLY A 16 2.71 0.20 -23.12
C GLY A 16 1.65 -0.80 -22.66
N ALA A 17 1.46 -1.93 -23.35
CA ALA A 17 0.26 -2.76 -23.15
C ALA A 17 0.36 -3.69 -21.92
N GLY A 18 1.53 -4.28 -21.66
CA GLY A 18 1.75 -5.18 -20.53
C GLY A 18 1.81 -4.43 -19.19
N GLU A 19 2.49 -3.28 -19.16
CA GLU A 19 2.56 -2.42 -17.98
C GLU A 19 1.21 -1.79 -17.65
N ALA A 20 0.46 -1.32 -18.66
CA ALA A 20 -0.89 -0.79 -18.46
C ALA A 20 -1.87 -1.85 -17.95
N ALA A 21 -1.80 -3.08 -18.47
CA ALA A 21 -2.63 -4.19 -17.99
C ALA A 21 -2.28 -4.61 -16.55
N GLN A 22 -0.99 -4.62 -16.18
CA GLN A 22 -0.55 -4.89 -14.82
C GLN A 22 -0.95 -3.78 -13.85
N ALA A 23 -0.78 -2.51 -14.24
CA ALA A 23 -1.23 -1.36 -13.46
C ALA A 23 -2.76 -1.37 -13.27
N LEU A 24 -3.53 -1.64 -14.33
CA LEU A 24 -4.98 -1.79 -14.25
C LEU A 24 -5.38 -2.95 -13.32
N ARG A 25 -4.70 -4.10 -13.41
CA ARG A 25 -4.96 -5.25 -12.54
C ARG A 25 -4.66 -4.93 -11.06
N ALA A 26 -3.57 -4.21 -10.79
CA ALA A 26 -3.22 -3.77 -9.43
C ALA A 26 -4.22 -2.75 -8.86
N ILE A 27 -4.69 -1.80 -9.69
CA ILE A 27 -5.73 -0.82 -9.33
C ILE A 27 -7.08 -1.51 -9.07
N LEU A 28 -7.47 -2.43 -9.95
CA LEU A 28 -8.71 -3.21 -9.78
C LEU A 28 -8.62 -4.08 -8.51
N GLN A 29 -7.51 -4.77 -8.29
CA GLN A 29 -7.32 -5.60 -7.09
C GLN A 29 -7.43 -4.78 -5.79
N THR A 30 -6.85 -3.58 -5.75
CA THR A 30 -6.95 -2.71 -4.56
C THR A 30 -8.38 -2.18 -4.32
N GLN A 31 -9.13 -1.90 -5.39
CA GLN A 31 -10.54 -1.51 -5.27
C GLN A 31 -11.44 -2.67 -4.85
N TYR A 32 -11.29 -3.87 -5.41
CA TYR A 32 -12.05 -5.06 -5.01
C TYR A 32 -11.76 -5.46 -3.56
N LEU A 33 -10.49 -5.38 -3.13
CA LEU A 33 -10.10 -5.70 -1.77
C LEU A 33 -10.85 -4.84 -0.74
N ARG A 34 -11.02 -3.53 -1.03
CA ARG A 34 -11.77 -2.63 -0.15
C ARG A 34 -13.20 -3.12 0.05
N TYR A 35 -13.93 -3.42 -1.03
CA TYR A 35 -15.32 -3.85 -0.94
C TYR A 35 -15.47 -5.24 -0.31
N LEU A 36 -14.50 -6.13 -0.51
CA LEU A 36 -14.46 -7.42 0.17
C LEU A 36 -14.34 -7.24 1.69
N ILE A 37 -13.46 -6.35 2.15
CA ILE A 37 -13.29 -6.05 3.57
C ILE A 37 -14.56 -5.38 4.15
N ILE A 38 -15.21 -4.48 3.41
CA ILE A 38 -16.51 -3.93 3.83
C ILE A 38 -17.53 -5.06 4.03
N GLY A 39 -17.55 -6.04 3.12
CA GLY A 39 -18.40 -7.23 3.25
C GLY A 39 -18.12 -8.04 4.52
N THR A 40 -16.85 -8.28 4.86
CA THR A 40 -16.52 -9.05 6.07
C THR A 40 -16.90 -8.31 7.36
N TRP A 41 -16.73 -6.98 7.39
CA TRP A 41 -17.18 -6.15 8.51
C TRP A 41 -18.71 -6.16 8.64
N ALA A 42 -19.42 -6.05 7.52
CA ALA A 42 -20.87 -6.11 7.51
C ALA A 42 -21.40 -7.47 7.96
N LEU A 43 -20.73 -8.57 7.63
CA LEU A 43 -21.07 -9.90 8.16
C LEU A 43 -20.91 -9.97 9.69
N GLY A 44 -19.84 -9.40 10.25
CA GLY A 44 -19.66 -9.31 11.69
C GLY A 44 -20.74 -8.46 12.37
N LEU A 45 -21.10 -7.32 11.78
CA LEU A 45 -22.19 -6.47 12.24
C LEU A 45 -23.55 -7.16 12.12
N LEU A 46 -23.80 -7.89 11.02
CA LEU A 46 -25.04 -8.63 10.78
C LEU A 46 -25.28 -9.66 11.88
N ALA A 47 -24.24 -10.39 12.27
CA ALA A 47 -24.30 -11.39 13.32
C ALA A 47 -24.54 -10.82 14.74
N THR A 48 -24.27 -9.52 14.95
CA THR A 48 -24.24 -8.92 16.30
C THR A 48 -25.32 -7.85 16.52
N VAL A 49 -25.55 -6.99 15.53
CA VAL A 49 -26.40 -5.78 15.63
C VAL A 49 -27.68 -5.92 14.79
N GLY A 50 -27.81 -7.01 14.04
CA GLY A 50 -28.98 -7.33 13.22
C GLY A 50 -28.95 -6.75 11.82
N VAL A 51 -29.92 -7.18 11.01
CA VAL A 51 -29.97 -6.97 9.55
C VAL A 51 -30.02 -5.50 9.17
N SER A 52 -30.90 -4.72 9.81
CA SER A 52 -31.15 -3.33 9.42
C SER A 52 -29.91 -2.45 9.60
N SER A 53 -29.27 -2.52 10.77
CA SER A 53 -28.07 -1.73 11.09
C SER A 53 -26.87 -2.16 10.23
N ALA A 54 -26.70 -3.47 10.02
CA ALA A 54 -25.62 -3.99 9.19
C ALA A 54 -25.79 -3.60 7.72
N LEU A 55 -27.00 -3.68 7.16
CA LEU A 55 -27.28 -3.26 5.78
C LEU A 55 -27.12 -1.76 5.59
N LEU A 56 -27.63 -0.95 6.53
CA LEU A 56 -27.48 0.50 6.48
C LEU A 56 -26.00 0.90 6.49
N TRP A 57 -25.21 0.31 7.39
CA TRP A 57 -23.78 0.55 7.46
C TRP A 57 -23.06 0.07 6.20
N PHE A 58 -23.39 -1.11 5.69
CA PHE A 58 -22.79 -1.69 4.48
C PHE A 58 -23.03 -0.80 3.25
N VAL A 59 -24.29 -0.43 2.99
CA VAL A 59 -24.66 0.43 1.85
C VAL A 59 -24.03 1.80 1.99
N GLY A 60 -24.08 2.41 3.17
CA GLY A 60 -23.45 3.71 3.44
C GLY A 60 -21.94 3.69 3.23
N THR A 61 -21.26 2.63 3.66
CA THR A 61 -19.81 2.49 3.54
C THR A 61 -19.37 2.17 2.11
N ILE A 62 -20.15 1.39 1.36
CA ILE A 62 -19.95 1.21 -0.09
C ILE A 62 -20.10 2.55 -0.82
N ALA A 63 -21.16 3.31 -0.52
CA ALA A 63 -21.39 4.61 -1.13
C ALA A 63 -20.23 5.58 -0.85
N ALA A 64 -19.75 5.65 0.40
CA ALA A 64 -18.57 6.42 0.76
C ALA A 64 -17.32 5.97 -0.01
N GLY A 65 -17.11 4.66 -0.15
CA GLY A 65 -16.00 4.09 -0.93
C GLY A 65 -16.08 4.42 -2.43
N ALA A 66 -17.28 4.40 -3.01
CA ALA A 66 -17.52 4.75 -4.40
C ALA A 66 -17.31 6.26 -4.65
N ILE A 67 -17.80 7.11 -3.75
CA ILE A 67 -17.57 8.57 -3.80
C ILE A 67 -16.08 8.86 -3.73
N ARG A 68 -15.35 8.23 -2.80
CA ARG A 68 -13.88 8.36 -2.72
C ARG A 68 -13.20 8.00 -4.04
N GLY A 69 -13.54 6.85 -4.63
CA GLY A 69 -12.96 6.44 -5.91
C GLY A 69 -13.26 7.42 -7.05
N ALA A 70 -14.48 7.96 -7.10
CA ALA A 70 -14.86 8.97 -8.10
C ALA A 70 -14.11 10.29 -7.91
N VAL A 71 -13.90 10.72 -6.66
CA VAL A 71 -13.13 11.93 -6.32
C VAL A 71 -11.66 11.74 -6.65
N GLU A 72 -11.05 10.61 -6.26
CA GLU A 72 -9.65 10.27 -6.60
C GLU A 72 -9.44 10.27 -8.12
N LYS A 73 -10.36 9.67 -8.89
CA LYS A 73 -10.30 9.67 -10.36
C LYS A 73 -10.39 11.08 -10.96
N ARG A 74 -11.40 11.86 -10.59
CA ARG A 74 -11.60 13.24 -11.10
C ARG A 74 -10.43 14.17 -10.79
N ILE A 75 -9.75 13.95 -9.67
CA ILE A 75 -8.62 14.76 -9.25
C ILE A 75 -7.33 14.31 -9.95
N SER A 76 -7.15 13.02 -10.23
CA SER A 76 -6.01 12.54 -11.01
C SER A 76 -5.96 13.13 -12.43
N GLU A 77 -7.12 13.47 -12.99
CA GLU A 77 -7.26 14.14 -14.29
C GLU A 77 -6.89 15.64 -14.23
N ARG A 78 -6.76 16.24 -13.03
CA ARG A 78 -6.42 17.65 -12.80
C ARG A 78 -5.03 17.77 -12.17
N VAL A 79 -3.99 17.56 -12.98
CA VAL A 79 -2.59 17.65 -12.56
C VAL A 79 -2.22 19.09 -12.18
N GLY A 80 -1.57 19.31 -11.02
CA GLY A 80 -0.81 20.54 -10.77
C GLY A 80 -0.65 20.94 -9.30
N THR A 81 -1.74 21.20 -8.57
CA THR A 81 -1.65 21.95 -7.30
C THR A 81 -2.72 21.47 -6.31
N GLY A 82 -2.31 20.75 -5.25
CA GLY A 82 -3.18 20.38 -4.12
C GLY A 82 -3.20 18.90 -3.71
N TRP A 83 -2.45 18.04 -4.40
CA TRP A 83 -2.44 16.58 -4.18
C TRP A 83 -2.15 16.18 -2.73
N GLY A 84 -1.25 16.90 -2.05
CA GLY A 84 -0.78 16.55 -0.70
C GLY A 84 -1.83 16.66 0.42
N LEU A 85 -2.86 17.51 0.28
CA LEU A 85 -3.85 17.73 1.35
C LEU A 85 -5.23 17.13 1.02
N VAL A 86 -5.62 17.10 -0.26
CA VAL A 86 -6.94 16.60 -0.65
C VAL A 86 -7.03 15.08 -0.47
N PHE A 87 -5.96 14.34 -0.79
CA PHE A 87 -5.94 12.89 -0.62
C PHE A 87 -6.14 12.47 0.85
N PRO A 88 -5.38 13.00 1.83
CA PRO A 88 -5.63 12.69 3.24
C PRO A 88 -7.03 13.11 3.70
N ALA A 89 -7.54 14.26 3.27
CA ALA A 89 -8.87 14.73 3.67
C ALA A 89 -9.99 13.78 3.21
N VAL A 90 -10.00 13.39 1.94
CA VAL A 90 -11.00 12.46 1.37
C VAL A 90 -10.85 11.07 1.99
N ALA A 91 -9.62 10.62 2.20
CA ALA A 91 -9.34 9.35 2.87
C ALA A 91 -9.84 9.35 4.32
N THR A 92 -9.57 10.39 5.11
CA THR A 92 -10.07 10.57 6.47
C THR A 92 -11.59 10.62 6.51
N ALA A 93 -12.24 11.36 5.60
CA ALA A 93 -13.70 11.41 5.51
C ALA A 93 -14.32 10.03 5.22
N THR A 94 -13.67 9.24 4.36
CA THR A 94 -14.11 7.87 4.09
C THR A 94 -13.88 6.97 5.30
N THR A 95 -12.74 7.10 6.00
CA THR A 95 -12.47 6.37 7.23
C THR A 95 -13.49 6.70 8.32
N ALA A 96 -14.06 7.91 8.35
CA ALA A 96 -15.12 8.25 9.29
C ALA A 96 -16.37 7.37 9.10
N ALA A 97 -16.74 7.04 7.85
CA ALA A 97 -17.82 6.08 7.59
C ALA A 97 -17.49 4.69 8.16
N TRP A 98 -16.25 4.23 8.01
CA TRP A 98 -15.81 2.96 8.59
C TRP A 98 -15.81 2.97 10.13
N ALA A 99 -15.37 4.07 10.73
CA ALA A 99 -15.30 4.24 12.18
C ALA A 99 -16.68 4.25 12.86
N THR A 100 -17.78 4.36 12.10
CA THR A 100 -19.12 4.15 12.65
C THR A 100 -19.40 2.68 12.99
N ALA A 101 -18.74 1.70 12.36
CA ALA A 101 -18.94 0.28 12.65
C ALA A 101 -18.68 -0.09 14.12
N PRO A 102 -17.52 0.25 14.72
CA PRO A 102 -17.29 -0.04 16.14
C PRO A 102 -18.26 0.70 17.05
N LEU A 103 -18.72 1.90 16.68
CA LEU A 103 -19.73 2.63 17.47
C LEU A 103 -21.10 1.92 17.42
N ILE A 104 -21.53 1.47 16.24
CA ILE A 104 -22.76 0.70 16.06
C ILE A 104 -22.69 -0.60 16.88
N ALA A 105 -21.56 -1.31 16.84
CA ALA A 105 -21.36 -2.51 17.64
C ALA A 105 -21.38 -2.21 19.16
N TRP A 106 -20.71 -1.14 19.60
CA TRP A 106 -20.62 -0.76 21.00
C TRP A 106 -21.98 -0.42 21.61
N TYR A 107 -22.78 0.38 20.91
CA TYR A 107 -24.09 0.84 21.39
C TYR A 107 -25.25 -0.10 21.02
N SER A 108 -24.97 -1.28 20.47
CA SER A 108 -26.00 -2.24 20.05
C SER A 108 -26.80 -2.87 21.20
N GLY A 109 -26.27 -2.82 22.43
CA GLY A 109 -26.81 -3.54 23.58
C GLY A 109 -26.58 -5.06 23.53
N HIS A 110 -25.99 -5.58 22.46
CA HIS A 110 -25.67 -7.00 22.33
C HIS A 110 -24.49 -7.39 23.26
N PRO A 111 -24.51 -8.54 23.94
CA PRO A 111 -23.43 -8.94 24.85
C PRO A 111 -22.04 -9.01 24.18
N PHE A 112 -22.00 -9.37 22.90
CA PHE A 112 -20.78 -9.42 22.10
C PHE A 112 -20.38 -8.07 21.47
N GLY A 113 -21.23 -7.05 21.55
CA GLY A 113 -21.01 -5.72 20.96
C GLY A 113 -19.68 -5.06 21.38
N PRO A 114 -19.33 -5.03 22.68
CA PRO A 114 -18.06 -4.49 23.16
C PRO A 114 -16.83 -5.17 22.57
N ALA A 115 -16.85 -6.51 22.49
CA ALA A 115 -15.75 -7.29 21.93
C ALA A 115 -15.59 -7.00 20.44
N LEU A 116 -16.69 -7.00 19.69
CA LEU A 116 -16.68 -6.67 18.26
C LEU A 116 -16.17 -5.25 18.01
N ALA A 117 -16.61 -4.26 18.80
CA ALA A 117 -16.16 -2.88 18.67
C ALA A 117 -14.64 -2.75 18.86
N ALA A 118 -14.08 -3.38 19.89
CA ALA A 118 -12.64 -3.40 20.12
C ALA A 118 -11.88 -4.06 18.95
N THR A 119 -12.37 -5.20 18.45
CA THR A 119 -11.79 -5.88 17.28
C THR A 119 -11.82 -4.99 16.04
N LEU A 120 -12.96 -4.36 15.74
CA LEU A 120 -13.11 -3.48 14.58
C LEU A 120 -12.19 -2.25 14.65
N LEU A 121 -11.97 -1.68 15.85
CA LEU A 121 -11.00 -0.60 16.03
C LEU A 121 -9.58 -1.06 15.70
N VAL A 122 -9.13 -2.19 16.26
CA VAL A 122 -7.80 -2.74 16.00
C VAL A 122 -7.63 -3.08 14.52
N CYS A 123 -8.59 -3.78 13.92
CA CYS A 123 -8.58 -4.08 12.49
C CYS A 123 -8.55 -2.80 11.64
N GLY A 124 -9.32 -1.78 12.01
CA GLY A 124 -9.35 -0.49 11.32
C GLY A 124 -7.99 0.20 11.29
N TYR A 125 -7.30 0.24 12.44
CA TYR A 125 -5.93 0.76 12.51
C TYR A 125 -4.95 -0.06 11.67
N VAL A 126 -4.97 -1.39 11.78
CA VAL A 126 -4.10 -2.28 10.99
C VAL A 126 -4.32 -2.08 9.50
N LEU A 127 -5.58 -1.93 9.05
CA LEU A 127 -5.90 -1.68 7.65
C LEU A 127 -5.29 -0.36 7.15
N VAL A 128 -5.46 0.74 7.88
CA VAL A 128 -4.91 2.04 7.47
C VAL A 128 -3.38 2.01 7.42
N PHE A 129 -2.75 1.50 8.48
CA PHE A 129 -1.28 1.45 8.55
C PHE A 129 -0.68 0.45 7.56
N SER A 130 -1.38 -0.63 7.24
CA SER A 130 -0.93 -1.58 6.22
C SER A 130 -1.08 -1.06 4.78
N GLN A 131 -1.93 -0.06 4.53
CA GLN A 131 -2.07 0.59 3.23
C GLN A 131 -1.07 1.74 3.04
N LEU A 132 -0.75 2.47 4.13
CA LEU A 132 0.10 3.66 4.11
C LEU A 132 1.46 3.40 4.77
N ARG A 133 2.03 2.22 4.53
CA ARG A 133 3.23 1.74 5.24
C ARG A 133 4.44 2.66 5.10
N SER A 134 4.60 3.29 3.93
CA SER A 134 5.68 4.23 3.62
C SER A 134 5.40 5.67 4.08
N SER A 135 4.21 5.95 4.64
CA SER A 135 3.76 7.31 5.02
C SER A 135 3.06 7.30 6.40
N PRO A 136 3.79 7.00 7.50
CA PRO A 136 3.20 6.83 8.83
C PRO A 136 2.48 8.09 9.35
N ARG A 137 2.97 9.29 8.99
CA ARG A 137 2.28 10.56 9.32
C ARG A 137 0.91 10.66 8.66
N GLN A 138 0.77 10.25 7.40
CA GLN A 138 -0.54 10.22 6.73
C GLN A 138 -1.43 9.13 7.31
N ALA A 139 -0.87 7.99 7.69
CA ALA A 139 -1.61 6.92 8.35
C ALA A 139 -2.25 7.40 9.68
N LEU A 140 -1.54 8.21 10.47
CA LEU A 140 -2.09 8.81 11.69
C LEU A 140 -3.29 9.73 11.41
N VAL A 141 -3.18 10.60 10.41
CA VAL A 141 -4.28 11.52 10.02
C VAL A 141 -5.48 10.76 9.50
N ILE A 142 -5.27 9.76 8.65
CA ILE A 142 -6.33 8.97 8.02
C ILE A 142 -7.00 8.02 9.00
N SER A 143 -6.29 7.54 10.02
CA SER A 143 -6.83 6.70 11.10
C SER A 143 -7.47 7.51 12.24
N SER A 144 -7.34 8.84 12.25
CA SER A 144 -7.92 9.69 13.29
C SER A 144 -9.41 9.46 13.57
N PRO A 145 -10.30 9.09 12.63
CA PRO A 145 -11.69 8.79 12.95
C PRO A 145 -11.85 7.56 13.84
N TYR A 146 -10.97 6.55 13.72
CA TYR A 146 -10.94 5.44 14.68
C TYR A 146 -10.48 5.90 16.06
N GLY A 147 -9.55 6.86 16.12
CA GLY A 147 -9.14 7.49 17.38
C GLY A 147 -10.30 8.21 18.05
N VAL A 148 -11.07 8.99 17.28
CA VAL A 148 -12.29 9.64 17.76
C VAL A 148 -13.31 8.61 18.25
N ALA A 149 -13.58 7.55 17.49
CA ALA A 149 -14.49 6.48 17.91
C ALA A 149 -14.02 5.78 19.19
N ALA A 150 -12.73 5.48 19.31
CA ALA A 150 -12.13 4.91 20.50
C ALA A 150 -12.24 5.85 21.71
N SER A 151 -12.04 7.15 21.52
CA SER A 151 -12.22 8.17 22.57
C SER A 151 -13.67 8.28 23.02
N ILE A 152 -14.64 8.27 22.09
CA ILE A 152 -16.07 8.27 22.41
C ILE A 152 -16.42 7.06 23.28
N ILE A 153 -15.95 5.86 22.88
CA ILE A 153 -16.16 4.63 23.65
C ILE A 153 -15.50 4.73 25.03
N LEU A 154 -14.23 5.14 25.09
CA LEU A 154 -13.48 5.24 26.34
C LEU A 154 -14.12 6.24 27.33
N ILE A 155 -14.59 7.40 26.84
CA ILE A 155 -15.29 8.40 27.65
C ILE A 155 -16.62 7.84 28.17
N SER A 156 -17.36 7.07 27.35
CA SER A 156 -18.63 6.45 27.76
C SER A 156 -18.49 5.46 28.92
N MET A 157 -17.27 4.97 29.16
CA MET A 157 -16.94 3.98 30.19
C MET A 157 -16.27 4.60 31.42
N TRP A 158 -16.14 5.92 31.48
CA TRP A 158 -15.42 6.61 32.54
C TRP A 158 -15.98 6.24 33.93
N GLY A 159 -15.09 5.79 34.83
CA GLY A 159 -15.46 5.30 36.16
C GLY A 159 -16.05 3.89 36.20
N GLY A 160 -16.25 3.23 35.05
CA GLY A 160 -16.72 1.85 34.95
C GLY A 160 -15.58 0.81 35.01
N PRO A 161 -15.92 -0.48 35.26
CA PRO A 161 -14.93 -1.55 35.42
C PRO A 161 -14.18 -1.88 34.13
N LEU A 162 -14.76 -1.56 32.97
CA LEU A 162 -14.18 -1.86 31.66
C LEU A 162 -13.25 -0.74 31.15
N PHE A 163 -13.15 0.41 31.83
CA PHE A 163 -12.34 1.55 31.40
C PHE A 163 -10.86 1.19 31.22
N TRP A 164 -10.23 0.67 32.28
CA TRP A 164 -8.81 0.30 32.27
C TRP A 164 -8.50 -0.86 31.33
N PRO A 165 -9.31 -1.95 31.30
CA PRO A 165 -9.17 -2.99 30.29
C PRO A 165 -9.19 -2.44 28.86
N PHE A 166 -10.16 -1.59 28.51
CA PHE A 166 -10.23 -1.00 27.18
C PHE A 166 -9.04 -0.08 26.88
N LEU A 167 -8.64 0.75 27.86
CA LEU A 167 -7.49 1.64 27.71
C LEU A 167 -6.19 0.87 27.43
N SER A 168 -6.01 -0.30 28.05
CA SER A 168 -4.84 -1.16 27.85
C SER A 168 -4.71 -1.73 26.44
N ILE A 169 -5.80 -1.74 25.64
CA ILE A 169 -5.77 -2.13 24.24
C ILE A 169 -4.92 -1.15 23.42
N LEU A 170 -4.89 0.13 23.79
CA LEU A 170 -4.14 1.15 23.05
C LEU A 170 -2.63 0.86 22.95
N PRO A 171 -1.89 0.64 24.05
CA PRO A 171 -0.47 0.29 23.96
C PRO A 171 -0.25 -1.08 23.30
N LEU A 172 -1.14 -2.05 23.51
CA LEU A 172 -1.03 -3.38 22.90
C LEU A 172 -1.17 -3.31 21.37
N ALA A 173 -2.25 -2.70 20.87
CA ALA A 173 -2.45 -2.49 19.44
C ALA A 173 -1.36 -1.58 18.85
N GLY A 174 -0.98 -0.53 19.58
CA GLY A 174 0.08 0.40 19.21
C GLY A 174 1.43 -0.31 18.99
N SER A 175 1.80 -1.26 19.85
CA SER A 175 3.03 -2.04 19.69
C SER A 175 3.05 -2.85 18.38
N GLY A 176 1.93 -3.47 18.02
CA GLY A 176 1.79 -4.20 16.76
C GLY A 176 1.91 -3.28 15.53
N LEU A 177 1.32 -2.08 15.60
CA LEU A 177 1.45 -1.07 14.54
C LEU A 177 2.89 -0.57 14.40
N VAL A 178 3.59 -0.34 15.53
CA VAL A 178 5.01 0.05 15.51
C VAL A 178 5.85 -1.01 14.81
N VAL A 179 5.67 -2.29 15.15
CA VAL A 179 6.39 -3.40 14.49
C VAL A 179 6.07 -3.45 13.00
N LEU A 180 4.79 -3.32 12.61
CA LEU A 180 4.36 -3.33 11.22
C LEU A 180 5.03 -2.21 10.40
N VAL A 181 5.06 -0.99 10.94
CA VAL A 181 5.67 0.17 10.30
C VAL A 181 7.19 -0.01 10.21
N MET A 182 7.85 -0.33 11.32
CA MET A 182 9.31 -0.50 11.37
C MET A 182 9.79 -1.59 10.41
N MET A 183 9.14 -2.76 10.42
CA MET A 183 9.50 -3.84 9.51
C MET A 183 9.33 -3.46 8.04
N THR A 184 8.34 -2.64 7.72
CA THR A 184 8.15 -2.20 6.33
C THR A 184 9.19 -1.17 5.92
N MET A 185 9.48 -0.18 6.77
CA MET A 185 10.51 0.82 6.50
C MET A 185 11.89 0.16 6.30
N LEU A 186 12.26 -0.80 7.17
CA LEU A 186 13.52 -1.55 7.04
C LEU A 186 13.58 -2.42 5.77
N ARG A 187 12.45 -2.87 5.24
CA ARG A 187 12.42 -3.59 3.95
C ARG A 187 12.64 -2.62 2.79
N GLU A 188 12.01 -1.45 2.82
CA GLU A 188 12.18 -0.43 1.80
C GLU A 188 13.62 0.09 1.75
N GLU A 189 14.23 0.39 2.90
CA GLU A 189 15.63 0.83 2.99
C GLU A 189 16.59 -0.20 2.39
N ARG A 190 16.37 -1.50 2.70
CA ARG A 190 17.17 -2.58 2.12
C ARG A 190 17.01 -2.71 0.61
N ILE A 191 15.79 -2.56 0.09
CA ILE A 191 15.54 -2.60 -1.35
C ILE A 191 16.24 -1.43 -2.04
N ARG A 192 16.15 -0.22 -1.48
CA ARG A 192 16.84 0.96 -2.03
C ARG A 192 18.35 0.80 -2.04
N ALA A 193 18.94 0.34 -0.93
CA ALA A 193 20.38 0.08 -0.86
C ALA A 193 20.84 -0.97 -1.89
N PHE A 194 20.03 -2.01 -2.12
CA PHE A 194 20.32 -3.01 -3.14
C PHE A 194 20.21 -2.45 -4.56
N GLN A 195 19.21 -1.60 -4.83
CA GLN A 195 19.04 -0.94 -6.13
C GLN A 195 20.20 0.04 -6.43
N GLU A 196 20.63 0.83 -5.44
CA GLU A 196 21.80 1.70 -5.57
C GLU A 196 23.07 0.90 -5.85
N HIS A 197 23.25 -0.23 -5.16
CA HIS A 197 24.40 -1.11 -5.40
C HIS A 197 24.38 -1.74 -6.80
N GLN A 198 23.23 -2.19 -7.28
CA GLN A 198 23.10 -2.71 -8.65
C GLN A 198 23.35 -1.63 -9.71
N ALA A 199 22.85 -0.42 -9.50
CA ALA A 199 23.09 0.70 -10.42
C ALA A 199 24.59 1.00 -10.54
N HIS A 200 25.30 1.01 -9.41
CA HIS A 200 26.75 1.20 -9.39
C HIS A 200 27.52 0.08 -10.10
N LEU A 201 27.14 -1.19 -9.89
CA LEU A 201 27.78 -2.33 -10.57
C LEU A 201 27.53 -2.32 -12.08
N ILE A 202 26.35 -1.89 -12.52
CA ILE A 202 26.05 -1.71 -13.96
C ILE A 202 26.97 -0.65 -14.56
N GLU A 203 27.15 0.48 -13.87
CA GLU A 203 28.06 1.54 -14.29
C GLU A 203 29.52 1.06 -14.39
N GLU A 204 30.01 0.30 -13.40
CA GLU A 204 31.36 -0.29 -13.45
C GLU A 204 31.53 -1.28 -14.61
N LEU A 205 30.53 -2.14 -14.85
CA LEU A 205 30.55 -3.10 -15.95
C LEU A 205 30.51 -2.41 -17.32
N GLU A 206 29.74 -1.33 -17.46
CA GLU A 206 29.72 -0.52 -18.67
C GLU A 206 31.08 0.14 -18.92
N ALA A 207 31.70 0.73 -17.89
CA ALA A 207 33.04 1.31 -18.00
C ALA A 207 34.11 0.27 -18.38
N ALA A 208 34.04 -0.93 -17.79
CA ALA A 208 34.96 -2.03 -18.11
C ALA A 208 34.76 -2.55 -19.55
N ARG A 209 33.51 -2.68 -19.99
CA ARG A 209 33.15 -3.05 -21.36
C ARG A 209 33.68 -2.02 -22.36
N ASP A 210 33.47 -0.74 -22.10
CA ASP A 210 33.88 0.34 -22.99
C ASP A 210 35.41 0.39 -23.12
N LYS A 211 36.13 0.13 -22.02
CA LYS A 211 37.60 -0.03 -22.03
C LYS A 211 38.04 -1.24 -22.87
N ALA A 212 37.34 -2.37 -22.74
CA ALA A 212 37.63 -3.58 -23.52
C ALA A 212 37.39 -3.36 -25.03
N ASN A 213 36.30 -2.67 -25.39
CA ASN A 213 36.00 -2.30 -26.77
C ASN A 213 37.06 -1.37 -27.35
N ALA A 214 37.46 -0.32 -26.62
CA ALA A 214 38.52 0.60 -27.06
C ALA A 214 39.86 -0.12 -27.30
N ALA A 215 40.21 -1.08 -26.44
CA ALA A 215 41.41 -1.91 -26.62
C ALA A 215 41.30 -2.81 -27.86
N ASN A 216 40.12 -3.39 -28.11
CA ASN A 216 39.88 -4.23 -29.27
C ASN A 216 39.92 -3.44 -30.59
N ASP A 217 39.37 -2.22 -30.59
CA ASP A 217 39.42 -1.30 -31.73
C ASP A 217 40.86 -0.86 -32.02
N ALA A 218 41.63 -0.52 -30.99
CA ALA A 218 43.05 -0.20 -31.12
C ALA A 218 43.85 -1.38 -31.69
N LYS A 219 43.58 -2.60 -31.22
CA LYS A 219 44.21 -3.82 -31.75
C LYS A 219 43.83 -4.06 -33.22
N SER A 220 42.56 -3.87 -33.57
CA SER A 220 42.07 -4.04 -34.95
C SER A 220 42.71 -3.02 -35.89
N ASN A 221 42.81 -1.75 -35.47
CA ASN A 221 43.51 -0.71 -36.21
C ASN A 221 45.00 -1.03 -36.40
N PHE A 222 45.68 -1.46 -35.33
CA PHE A 222 47.10 -1.86 -35.42
C PHE A 222 47.32 -3.01 -36.41
N LEU A 223 46.50 -4.07 -36.33
CA LEU A 223 46.58 -5.19 -37.28
C LEU A 223 46.26 -4.76 -38.71
N GLY A 224 45.33 -3.82 -38.89
CA GLY A 224 45.04 -3.21 -40.20
C GLY A 224 46.24 -2.48 -40.79
N VAL A 225 46.92 -1.65 -39.99
CA VAL A 225 48.15 -0.93 -40.40
C VAL A 225 49.26 -1.91 -40.74
N ILE A 226 49.56 -2.88 -39.85
CA ILE A 226 50.61 -3.88 -40.11
C ILE A 226 50.29 -4.72 -41.36
N SER A 227 49.02 -5.09 -41.57
CA SER A 227 48.62 -5.80 -42.78
C SER A 227 48.77 -4.96 -44.04
N HIS A 228 48.61 -3.63 -43.96
CA HIS A 228 48.86 -2.73 -45.08
C HIS A 228 50.37 -2.64 -45.37
N GLU A 229 51.19 -2.39 -44.35
CA GLU A 229 52.67 -2.34 -44.44
C GLU A 229 53.26 -3.63 -45.01
N LEU A 230 52.72 -4.81 -44.64
CA LEU A 230 53.17 -6.09 -45.20
C LEU A 230 52.79 -6.32 -46.67
N ARG A 231 51.80 -5.57 -47.20
CA ARG A 231 51.30 -5.71 -48.58
C ARG A 231 51.89 -4.69 -49.54
N THR A 232 52.46 -3.59 -49.04
CA THR A 232 53.20 -2.60 -49.82
C THR A 232 54.71 -2.80 -49.57
N PRO A 233 55.44 -3.42 -50.52
CA PRO A 233 56.88 -3.69 -50.36
C PRO A 233 57.75 -2.44 -50.34
#